data_AF-A0A2H6BA40-F1
#
_entry.id   AF-A0A2H6BA40-F1
#
_cell.length_a   1.000
_cell.length_b   1.000
_cell.length_c   1.000
_cell.angle_alpha   90.00
_cell.angle_beta   90.00
_cell.angle_gamma   90.00
#
_symmetry.space_group_name_H-M   'P 1'
#
loop_
_entity.id
_entity.type
_entity.pdbx_description
1 polymer ?
#
loop_
_entity_poly.entity_id
_entity_poly.type
_entity_poly.pdbx_seq_one_letter_code
_entity_poly.pdbx_strand_id
1 'polypeptide(L)'
;MDDYFDLQPDTDEAFRFLQKMQPDGPWHVVAIPPDGKLHAASFKKDQEEELADWINEQQGEANIYFHVNELRSGLRNAKAKKGDVVEIIALHVDVDDLSARRRIEAYEPPPTAIVMSGGGY
;
A
#
# COMPACT_ATOMS: atom_id res chain seq x y z
N MET A 1 -0.52 12.20 21.80
CA MET A 1 -1.00 12.30 20.40
C MET A 1 0.14 12.92 19.59
N ASP A 2 1.37 12.47 19.82
CA ASP A 2 2.56 13.32 19.63
C ASP A 2 3.68 12.66 18.80
N ASP A 3 3.53 11.40 18.39
CA ASP A 3 4.60 10.67 17.66
C ASP A 3 4.36 10.61 16.13
N TYR A 4 3.26 11.16 15.60
CA TYR A 4 2.92 11.06 14.17
C TYR A 4 3.66 12.07 13.26
N PHE A 5 4.31 13.09 13.83
CA PHE A 5 4.94 14.17 13.05
C PHE A 5 6.43 13.97 12.78
N ASP A 6 7.02 12.85 13.22
CA ASP A 6 8.42 12.50 12.94
C ASP A 6 8.55 11.12 12.26
N LEU A 7 7.61 10.82 11.35
CA LEU A 7 7.71 9.63 10.51
C LEU A 7 8.85 9.83 9.51
N GLN A 8 9.96 9.11 9.75
CA GLN A 8 11.07 9.02 8.83
C GLN A 8 10.79 7.94 7.79
N PRO A 9 11.30 8.08 6.56
CA PRO A 9 11.18 7.01 5.56
C PRO A 9 11.79 5.70 6.05
N ASP A 10 11.06 4.60 5.88
CA ASP A 10 11.48 3.24 6.26
C ASP A 10 11.05 2.24 5.17
N THR A 11 11.98 1.96 4.25
CA THR A 11 11.74 1.04 3.14
C THR A 11 11.61 -0.41 3.60
N ASP A 12 12.34 -0.81 4.64
CA ASP A 12 12.27 -2.16 5.18
C ASP A 12 10.87 -2.43 5.74
N GLU A 13 10.31 -1.48 6.50
CA GLU A 13 8.97 -1.63 7.05
C GLU A 13 7.89 -1.60 5.96
N ALA A 14 8.03 -0.71 4.96
CA ALA A 14 7.13 -0.70 3.81
C ALA A 14 7.15 -2.04 3.07
N PHE A 15 8.33 -2.62 2.85
CA PHE A 15 8.47 -3.90 2.18
C PHE A 15 7.91 -5.06 3.02
N ARG A 16 8.19 -5.11 4.33
CA ARG A 16 7.59 -6.09 5.25
C ARG A 16 6.07 -6.01 5.26
N PHE A 17 5.51 -4.81 5.20
CA PHE A 17 4.06 -4.61 5.10
C PHE A 17 3.51 -5.21 3.80
N LEU A 18 4.14 -4.94 2.65
CA LEU A 18 3.74 -5.52 1.36
C LEU A 18 3.83 -7.06 1.36
N GLN A 19 4.87 -7.63 1.96
CA GLN A 19 5.00 -9.09 2.10
C GLN A 19 3.92 -9.69 3.02
N LYS A 20 3.50 -8.99 4.09
CA LYS A 20 2.38 -9.45 4.94
C LYS A 20 1.04 -9.45 4.18
N MET A 21 0.83 -8.48 3.29
CA MET A 21 -0.38 -8.37 2.49
C MET A 21 -0.39 -9.37 1.32
N GLN A 22 0.77 -9.59 0.69
CA GLN A 22 0.96 -10.52 -0.42
C GLN A 22 2.39 -11.11 -0.36
N PRO A 23 2.58 -12.34 0.17
CA PRO A 23 3.92 -12.90 0.42
C PRO A 23 4.80 -13.08 -0.82
N ASP A 24 4.18 -13.42 -1.95
CA ASP A 24 4.87 -13.84 -3.18
C ASP A 24 4.71 -12.85 -4.34
N GLY A 25 4.19 -11.65 -4.05
CA GLY A 25 3.80 -10.68 -5.08
C GLY A 25 2.72 -11.23 -6.05
N PRO A 26 2.58 -10.61 -7.24
CA PRO A 26 3.25 -9.39 -7.66
C PRO A 26 2.77 -8.17 -6.84
N TRP A 27 3.67 -7.26 -6.52
CA TRP A 27 3.33 -5.99 -5.87
C TRP A 27 3.20 -4.89 -6.90
N HIS A 28 1.98 -4.35 -7.03
CA HIS A 28 1.73 -3.19 -7.88
C HIS A 28 1.63 -1.93 -7.02
N VAL A 29 2.58 -1.02 -7.22
CA VAL A 29 2.74 0.22 -6.45
C VAL A 29 2.59 1.44 -7.35
N VAL A 30 2.06 2.53 -6.77
CA VAL A 30 1.79 3.78 -7.46
C VAL A 30 2.18 4.95 -6.57
N ALA A 31 3.11 5.77 -7.05
CA ALA A 31 3.46 7.04 -6.43
C ALA A 31 2.65 8.15 -7.08
N ILE A 32 2.01 8.96 -6.26
CA ILE A 32 1.26 10.15 -6.68
C ILE A 32 1.93 11.35 -6.01
N PRO A 33 2.82 12.06 -6.72
CA PRO A 33 3.42 13.27 -6.18
C PRO A 33 2.36 14.37 -6.04
N PRO A 34 2.57 15.36 -5.15
CA PRO A 34 1.66 16.50 -5.01
C PRO A 34 1.50 17.27 -6.33
N ASP A 35 2.60 17.39 -7.07
CA ASP A 35 2.67 18.00 -8.38
C ASP A 35 3.33 17.04 -9.38
N GLY A 36 2.83 16.99 -10.61
CA GLY A 36 3.46 16.22 -11.70
C GLY A 36 2.69 14.96 -12.11
N LYS A 37 3.42 13.99 -12.64
CA LYS A 37 2.84 12.75 -13.19
C LYS A 37 2.92 11.63 -12.15
N LEU A 38 1.89 10.79 -12.09
CA LEU A 38 1.95 9.57 -11.31
C LEU A 38 2.99 8.60 -11.90
N HIS A 39 3.63 7.83 -11.02
CA HIS A 39 4.56 6.77 -11.37
C HIS A 39 3.99 5.45 -10.88
N ALA A 40 3.93 4.43 -11.73
CA ALA A 40 3.38 3.12 -11.35
C ALA A 40 4.33 2.02 -11.80
N ALA A 41 4.51 1.00 -10.96
CA ALA A 41 5.39 -0.12 -11.25
C ALA A 41 4.81 -1.42 -10.66
N SER A 42 5.22 -2.54 -11.23
CA SER A 42 4.82 -3.88 -10.78
C SER A 42 6.07 -4.72 -10.62
N PHE A 43 6.24 -5.29 -9.44
CA PHE A 43 7.43 -6.07 -9.08
C PHE A 43 7.01 -7.50 -8.74
N LYS A 44 7.76 -8.47 -9.25
CA LYS A 44 7.59 -9.87 -8.92
C LYS A 44 8.44 -10.24 -7.70
N LYS A 45 8.26 -11.47 -7.21
CA LYS A 45 9.03 -12.03 -6.09
C LYS A 45 10.54 -12.04 -6.32
N ASP A 46 10.99 -12.14 -7.56
CA ASP A 46 12.41 -12.10 -7.92
C ASP A 46 12.94 -10.66 -8.10
N GLN A 47 12.13 -9.65 -7.79
CA GLN A 47 12.45 -8.23 -8.00
C GLN A 47 12.28 -7.39 -6.70
N GLU A 48 12.59 -8.00 -5.55
CA GLU A 48 12.44 -7.35 -4.24
C GLU A 48 13.40 -6.18 -4.07
N GLU A 49 14.63 -6.30 -4.58
CA GLU A 49 15.63 -5.22 -4.54
C GLU A 49 15.16 -4.02 -5.37
N GLU A 50 14.64 -4.24 -6.57
CA GLU A 50 14.13 -3.15 -7.41
C GLU A 50 12.87 -2.49 -6.83
N LEU A 51 12.03 -3.25 -6.12
CA LEU A 51 10.91 -2.68 -5.37
C LEU A 51 11.41 -1.79 -4.23
N ALA A 52 12.43 -2.23 -3.48
CA ALA A 52 13.01 -1.44 -2.40
C ALA A 52 13.66 -0.15 -2.93
N ASP A 53 14.43 -0.24 -4.02
CA ASP A 53 15.01 0.93 -4.70
C ASP A 53 13.90 1.89 -5.16
N TRP A 54 12.84 1.36 -5.76
CA TRP A 54 11.71 2.18 -6.18
C TRP A 54 11.03 2.87 -4.99
N ILE A 55 10.82 2.18 -3.86
CA ILE A 55 10.25 2.80 -2.66
C ILE A 55 11.16 3.92 -2.13
N ASN A 56 12.48 3.68 -2.08
CA ASN A 56 13.47 4.68 -1.67
C ASN A 56 13.43 5.95 -2.54
N GLU A 57 13.22 5.80 -3.84
CA GLU A 57 13.11 6.94 -4.76
C GLU A 57 11.82 7.76 -4.57
N GLN A 58 10.74 7.14 -4.07
CA GLN A 58 9.43 7.80 -3.97
C GLN A 58 9.10 8.31 -2.57
N GLN A 59 9.62 7.68 -1.52
CA GLN A 59 9.31 8.04 -0.14
C GLN A 59 9.85 9.44 0.21
N GLY A 60 9.03 10.25 0.88
CA GLY A 60 9.34 11.66 1.16
C GLY A 60 9.02 12.62 -0.01
N GLU A 61 8.92 12.12 -1.24
CA GLU A 61 8.60 12.92 -2.43
C GLU A 61 7.13 12.79 -2.86
N ALA A 62 6.53 11.62 -2.63
CA ALA A 62 5.18 11.29 -3.06
C ALA A 62 4.45 10.37 -2.07
N ASN A 63 3.11 10.40 -2.11
CA ASN A 63 2.32 9.36 -1.47
C ASN A 63 2.41 8.07 -2.28
N ILE A 64 2.77 6.97 -1.62
CA ILE A 64 2.87 5.65 -2.22
C ILE A 64 1.63 4.84 -1.88
N TYR A 65 0.99 4.29 -2.90
CA TYR A 65 -0.17 3.42 -2.82
C TYR A 65 0.19 2.04 -3.37
N PHE A 66 -0.48 1.00 -2.89
CA PHE A 66 -0.37 -0.35 -3.42
C PHE A 66 -1.75 -0.91 -3.78
N HIS A 67 -1.79 -1.88 -4.69
CA HIS A 67 -3.00 -2.64 -4.96
C HIS A 67 -3.07 -3.87 -4.07
N VAL A 68 -4.19 -4.03 -3.36
CA VAL A 68 -4.42 -5.12 -2.40
C VAL A 68 -4.96 -6.41 -3.07
N ASN A 69 -5.59 -6.28 -4.23
CA ASN A 69 -6.25 -7.38 -4.92
C ASN A 69 -5.47 -7.84 -6.15
N GLU A 70 -5.66 -9.10 -6.53
CA GLU A 70 -4.94 -9.70 -7.65
C GLU A 70 -5.29 -9.00 -8.95
N LEU A 71 -4.25 -8.65 -9.70
CA LEU A 71 -4.36 -7.95 -10.98
C LEU A 71 -4.05 -8.91 -12.13
N ARG A 72 -4.63 -8.63 -13.30
CA ARG A 72 -4.23 -9.31 -14.53
C ARG A 72 -2.73 -9.11 -14.79
N SER A 73 -2.09 -10.17 -15.28
CA SER A 73 -0.68 -10.14 -15.65
C SER A 73 -0.38 -9.07 -16.71
N GLY A 74 0.82 -8.48 -16.64
CA GLY A 74 1.35 -7.62 -17.71
C GLY A 74 1.06 -6.12 -17.56
N LEU A 75 0.47 -5.70 -16.44
CA LEU A 75 0.32 -4.28 -16.13
C LEU A 75 1.70 -3.63 -15.89
N ARG A 76 2.04 -2.60 -16.66
CA ARG A 76 3.32 -1.89 -16.59
C ARG A 76 3.09 -0.39 -16.72
N ASN A 77 3.79 0.41 -15.92
CA ASN A 77 3.85 1.87 -16.03
C ASN A 77 2.48 2.57 -16.07
N ALA A 78 1.47 1.97 -15.45
CA ALA A 78 0.12 2.50 -15.40
C ALA A 78 -0.56 2.08 -14.09
N LYS A 79 -1.33 2.99 -13.50
CA LYS A 79 -2.20 2.69 -12.37
C LYS A 79 -3.30 1.71 -12.80
N ALA A 80 -3.46 0.61 -12.07
CA ALA A 80 -4.50 -0.37 -12.34
C ALA A 80 -5.91 0.25 -12.22
N LYS A 81 -6.84 -0.28 -13.01
CA LYS A 81 -8.25 0.09 -12.99
C LYS A 81 -9.08 -1.08 -12.48
N LYS A 82 -10.36 -0.83 -12.17
CA LYS A 82 -11.29 -1.87 -11.71
C LYS A 82 -11.36 -3.08 -12.64
N GLY A 83 -11.30 -2.87 -13.96
CA GLY A 83 -11.32 -3.96 -14.94
C GLY A 83 -10.02 -4.78 -15.01
N ASP A 84 -8.95 -4.35 -14.35
CA ASP A 84 -7.69 -5.10 -14.26
C ASP A 84 -7.69 -6.08 -13.09
N VAL A 85 -8.62 -5.97 -12.13
CA VAL A 85 -8.72 -6.88 -10.99
C VAL A 85 -9.33 -8.20 -11.45
N VAL A 86 -8.65 -9.32 -11.17
CA VAL A 86 -9.10 -10.67 -11.55
C VAL A 86 -9.63 -11.47 -10.36
N GLU A 87 -9.21 -11.14 -9.15
CA GLU A 87 -9.66 -11.80 -7.92
C GLU A 87 -9.66 -10.82 -6.74
N ILE A 88 -10.67 -10.95 -5.86
CA ILE A 88 -10.74 -10.21 -4.60
C ILE A 88 -10.16 -11.12 -3.51
N ILE A 89 -8.98 -10.78 -3.01
CA ILE A 89 -8.29 -11.52 -1.94
C ILE A 89 -8.41 -10.80 -0.59
N ALA A 90 -8.71 -9.50 -0.58
CA ALA A 90 -8.95 -8.73 0.63
C ALA A 90 -10.01 -7.64 0.43
N LEU A 91 -10.63 -7.26 1.55
CA LEU A 91 -11.49 -6.10 1.64
C LEU A 91 -10.69 -4.91 2.19
N HIS A 92 -10.74 -3.79 1.49
CA HIS A 92 -10.24 -2.51 1.97
C HIS A 92 -11.45 -1.70 2.42
N VAL A 93 -11.47 -1.29 3.69
CA VAL A 93 -12.58 -0.55 4.31
C VAL A 93 -12.05 0.82 4.72
N ASP A 94 -12.74 1.88 4.31
CA ASP A 94 -12.41 3.27 4.66
C ASP A 94 -13.22 3.67 5.90
N VAL A 95 -12.54 4.06 6.97
CA VAL A 95 -13.14 4.41 8.25
C VAL A 95 -12.77 5.83 8.65
N ASP A 96 -13.63 6.78 8.26
CA ASP A 96 -13.56 8.21 8.60
C ASP A 96 -13.90 8.52 10.08
N ASP A 97 -13.29 7.79 11.02
CA ASP A 97 -13.50 7.99 12.46
C ASP A 97 -12.21 7.66 13.25
N LEU A 98 -11.52 8.70 13.70
CA LEU A 98 -10.29 8.60 14.49
C LEU A 98 -10.48 7.85 15.83
N SER A 99 -11.71 7.76 16.34
CA SER A 99 -12.03 7.01 17.56
C SER A 99 -12.30 5.52 17.31
N ALA A 100 -12.36 5.09 16.05
CA ALA A 100 -12.81 3.75 15.68
C ALA A 100 -11.83 2.63 16.02
N ARG A 101 -10.56 2.93 16.34
CA ARG A 101 -9.50 1.93 16.54
C ARG A 101 -9.92 0.71 17.35
N ARG A 102 -10.46 0.93 18.55
CA ARG A 102 -10.89 -0.18 19.43
C ARG A 102 -12.02 -1.02 18.83
N ARG A 103 -12.91 -0.41 18.04
CA ARG A 103 -13.99 -1.12 17.34
C ARG A 103 -13.44 -1.95 16.18
N ILE A 104 -12.44 -1.43 15.46
CA ILE A 104 -11.78 -2.14 14.36
C ILE A 104 -10.97 -3.33 14.91
N GLU A 105 -10.20 -3.12 15.99
CA GLU A 105 -9.41 -4.17 16.66
C GLU A 105 -10.31 -5.28 17.26
N ALA A 106 -11.55 -4.96 17.63
CA ALA A 106 -12.51 -5.91 18.19
C ALA A 106 -13.44 -6.53 17.12
N TYR A 107 -13.27 -6.21 15.84
CA TYR A 107 -14.12 -6.73 14.78
C TYR A 107 -13.85 -8.23 14.54
N GLU A 108 -14.91 -8.96 14.18
CA GLU A 108 -14.82 -10.36 13.77
C GLU A 108 -15.33 -10.48 12.32
N PRO A 109 -14.49 -10.93 11.37
CA PRO A 109 -13.11 -11.42 11.55
C PRO A 109 -12.10 -10.31 11.89
N PRO A 110 -10.97 -10.63 12.56
CA PRO A 110 -9.94 -9.63 12.83
C PRO A 110 -9.33 -9.09 11.52
N PRO A 111 -9.00 -7.79 11.46
CA PRO A 111 -8.37 -7.21 10.28
C PRO A 111 -6.94 -7.72 10.10
N THR A 112 -6.51 -7.91 8.86
CA THR A 112 -5.12 -8.26 8.52
C THR A 112 -4.16 -7.11 8.84
N ALA A 113 -4.59 -5.89 8.56
CA ALA A 113 -3.85 -4.66 8.83
C ALA A 113 -4.82 -3.52 9.16
N ILE A 114 -4.35 -2.58 9.97
CA ILE A 114 -5.03 -1.33 10.31
C ILE A 114 -4.04 -0.20 10.01
N VAL A 115 -4.39 0.75 9.14
CA VAL A 115 -3.50 1.82 8.69
C VAL A 115 -4.09 3.16 9.11
N MET A 116 -3.43 3.91 9.99
CA MET A 116 -3.84 5.30 10.25
C MET A 116 -3.39 6.18 9.09
N SER A 117 -4.33 6.63 8.26
CA SER A 117 -4.05 7.46 7.07
C SER A 117 -3.98 8.97 7.36
N GLY A 118 -4.24 9.37 8.60
CA GLY A 118 -4.23 10.76 9.08
C GLY A 118 -5.63 11.37 9.25
N GLY A 119 -6.61 10.95 8.43
CA GLY A 119 -8.02 11.32 8.58
C GLY A 119 -8.90 10.26 9.26
N GLY A 120 -8.37 9.04 9.38
CA GLY A 120 -9.10 7.85 9.78
C GLY A 120 -8.25 6.60 9.62
N TYR A 121 -8.91 5.46 9.53
CA TYR A 121 -8.28 4.14 9.36
C TYR A 121 -8.68 3.46 8.06
#